data_AF-A0A346PK01-F1
#
_entry.id   AF-A0A346PK01-F1
#
_cell.length_a   1.000
_cell.length_b   1.000
_cell.length_c   1.000
_cell.angle_alpha   90.00
_cell.angle_beta   90.00
_cell.angle_gamma   90.00
#
_symmetry.space_group_name_H-M   'P 1'
#
loop_
_entity.id
_entity.type
_entity.pdbx_description
1 polymer ?
#
loop_
_entity_poly.entity_id
_entity_poly.type
_entity_poly.pdbx_seq_one_letter_code
_entity_poly.pdbx_strand_id
1 'polypeptide(L)'
;MDSGKKITQVGLSRRSFLAAGVGSTVALAGCLGNGEEDGVDGSGSDNGSRYERISVSFSEQGGALNEGRLDIGVGTMMNFSITPGWVQEAVASVDDFRILDVEDATADAWNDDDTLFIEDLDTDELEGADNDHVDVPGEVPCPTFAYNFVSRVELDYDVVYTFLETMWDVREDLADEFGIFAFHEDPEFWVQNHYEGIPFHPAAADFYQDELDVWSDEFERADESDDVLEADTIRMKTSEQGTTGHAANEALAAVMNDHLDELSIEAQTSDGSEENIGDIASENIEMGFLQNWTAREFREGVAPFDDLDFEMTQVFHYYDLPWYFITNNMDLETLSDIEPDMAVSPTPSGSGTAPGLERALEYALDD
;
A
#
# COMPACT_ATOMS: atom_id res chain seq x y z
N MET A 1 9.10 -74.01 -21.96
CA MET A 1 9.44 -72.57 -21.82
C MET A 1 8.51 -72.06 -20.74
N ASP A 2 8.73 -72.51 -19.50
CA ASP A 2 9.50 -71.83 -18.43
C ASP A 2 8.56 -70.88 -17.65
N SER A 3 7.84 -71.37 -16.62
CA SER A 3 8.20 -71.34 -15.18
C SER A 3 8.62 -69.91 -14.75
N GLY A 4 7.79 -69.09 -14.09
CA GLY A 4 7.17 -69.30 -12.78
C GLY A 4 7.98 -68.56 -11.71
N LYS A 5 7.40 -67.54 -11.04
CA LYS A 5 7.71 -67.18 -9.64
C LYS A 5 6.83 -66.06 -9.08
N LYS A 6 6.28 -66.34 -7.89
CA LYS A 6 5.74 -65.41 -6.89
C LYS A 6 6.82 -64.45 -6.40
N ILE A 7 6.45 -63.21 -6.08
CA ILE A 7 7.19 -62.38 -5.12
C ILE A 7 6.21 -61.74 -4.12
N THR A 8 6.68 -61.73 -2.88
CA THR A 8 6.03 -61.46 -1.60
C THR A 8 6.25 -59.99 -1.17
N GLN A 9 5.48 -59.58 -0.18
CA GLN A 9 5.35 -58.24 0.40
C GLN A 9 6.46 -57.84 1.42
N VAL A 10 6.59 -56.51 1.61
CA VAL A 10 7.12 -55.71 2.76
C VAL A 10 8.63 -55.54 2.97
N GLY A 11 9.05 -54.27 3.07
CA GLY A 11 10.25 -53.82 3.80
C GLY A 11 10.53 -52.32 3.68
N LEU A 12 10.20 -51.52 4.70
CA LEU A 12 10.73 -50.16 4.92
C LEU A 12 12.24 -50.17 5.15
N SER A 13 12.97 -49.12 4.73
CA SER A 13 13.92 -48.35 5.58
C SER A 13 14.91 -47.45 4.81
N ARG A 14 14.87 -46.14 5.14
CA ARG A 14 15.95 -45.13 5.36
C ARG A 14 16.84 -44.59 4.21
N ARG A 15 16.66 -43.27 3.99
CA ARG A 15 17.61 -42.12 3.98
C ARG A 15 19.05 -42.34 3.46
N SER A 16 19.45 -41.48 2.52
CA SER A 16 20.80 -40.85 2.39
C SER A 16 20.67 -39.59 1.48
N PHE A 17 20.76 -38.37 2.04
CA PHE A 17 21.88 -37.39 1.91
C PHE A 17 22.16 -36.88 0.48
N LEU A 18 21.73 -35.66 0.10
CA LEU A 18 22.38 -34.32 0.24
C LEU A 18 23.58 -34.05 -0.71
N ALA A 19 23.36 -33.15 -1.67
CA ALA A 19 24.33 -32.23 -2.30
C ALA A 19 23.48 -31.20 -3.10
N ALA A 20 23.06 -30.04 -2.56
CA ALA A 20 23.85 -28.84 -2.25
C ALA A 20 24.67 -28.33 -3.45
N GLY A 21 23.98 -27.69 -4.40
CA GLY A 21 24.56 -26.74 -5.34
C GLY A 21 24.11 -25.34 -4.92
N VAL A 22 25.04 -24.56 -4.38
CA VAL A 22 24.85 -23.21 -3.86
C VAL A 22 24.79 -22.26 -5.05
N GLY A 23 23.60 -21.77 -5.38
CA GLY A 23 23.40 -20.51 -6.09
C GLY A 23 23.04 -19.47 -5.04
N SER A 24 23.89 -18.47 -4.86
CA SER A 24 23.70 -17.40 -3.88
C SER A 24 22.58 -16.48 -4.37
N THR A 25 21.36 -16.68 -3.87
CA THR A 25 20.36 -15.62 -3.84
C THR A 25 20.75 -14.65 -2.74
N VAL A 26 20.99 -13.39 -3.13
CA VAL A 26 21.05 -12.29 -2.17
C VAL A 26 19.62 -12.06 -1.73
N ALA A 27 19.28 -12.54 -0.53
CA ALA A 27 18.04 -12.18 0.13
C ALA A 27 18.18 -10.72 0.58
N LEU A 28 17.48 -9.81 -0.09
CA LEU A 28 17.12 -8.51 0.46
C LEU A 28 15.98 -8.74 1.47
N ALA A 29 16.31 -9.41 2.57
CA ALA A 29 15.45 -9.52 3.75
C ALA A 29 15.93 -8.45 4.75
N GLY A 30 15.31 -7.27 4.68
CA GLY A 30 15.40 -6.24 5.70
C GLY A 30 14.46 -6.58 6.85
N CYS A 31 15.03 -7.07 7.94
CA CYS A 31 14.37 -7.43 9.20
C CYS A 31 13.44 -6.34 9.76
N LEU A 32 12.19 -6.69 10.11
CA LEU A 32 11.59 -6.39 11.42
C LEU A 32 10.71 -7.57 11.84
N GLY A 33 11.02 -8.14 13.01
CA GLY A 33 10.53 -9.44 13.43
C GLY A 33 9.21 -9.38 14.21
N ASN A 34 8.36 -10.38 13.95
CA ASN A 34 7.26 -10.75 14.83
C ASN A 34 7.69 -11.86 15.80
N GLY A 35 7.60 -11.57 17.10
CA GLY A 35 7.77 -12.52 18.20
C GLY A 35 7.50 -11.87 19.55
N GLU A 36 6.35 -12.18 20.14
CA GLU A 36 5.91 -11.77 21.48
C GLU A 36 7.04 -11.84 22.54
N GLU A 37 7.36 -10.71 23.15
CA GLU A 37 7.73 -10.57 24.57
C GLU A 37 7.71 -9.07 24.95
N ASP A 38 7.04 -8.74 26.06
CA ASP A 38 7.07 -7.44 26.72
C ASP A 38 8.50 -6.86 26.76
N GLY A 39 8.75 -5.85 25.93
CA GLY A 39 10.06 -5.21 25.82
C GLY A 39 9.93 -3.83 25.21
N VAL A 40 10.15 -2.81 26.04
CA VAL A 40 10.43 -1.44 25.60
C VAL A 40 11.62 -1.51 24.64
N ASP A 41 11.36 -1.44 23.33
CA ASP A 41 12.41 -1.51 22.32
C ASP A 41 13.07 -0.14 22.20
N GLY A 42 13.96 0.13 23.16
CA GLY A 42 14.79 1.32 23.22
C GLY A 42 15.94 1.27 22.20
N SER A 43 15.63 1.23 20.91
CA SER A 43 16.59 1.57 19.85
C SER A 43 16.56 3.09 19.60
N GLY A 44 16.86 3.84 20.66
CA GLY A 44 17.01 5.29 20.60
C GLY A 44 18.23 5.67 19.77
N SER A 45 18.00 6.10 18.54
CA SER A 45 18.81 7.18 17.98
C SER A 45 18.37 8.45 18.71
N ASP A 46 19.08 8.75 19.80
CA ASP A 46 18.92 9.98 20.58
C ASP A 46 19.28 11.18 19.70
N ASN A 47 18.29 11.69 18.98
CA ASN A 47 18.38 12.88 18.13
C ASN A 47 17.20 13.80 18.40
N GLY A 48 17.02 14.24 19.65
CA GLY A 48 16.09 15.33 20.00
C GLY A 48 14.66 15.14 19.48
N SER A 49 14.07 13.96 19.68
CA SER A 49 12.72 13.69 19.18
C SER A 49 11.74 14.71 19.76
N ARG A 50 10.93 15.30 18.88
CA ARG A 50 9.95 16.36 19.19
C ARG A 50 8.65 15.82 19.77
N TYR A 51 8.60 14.50 19.97
CA TYR A 51 7.57 13.70 20.64
C TYR A 51 8.16 12.33 21.03
N GLU A 52 7.46 11.53 21.83
CA GLU A 52 7.77 10.12 22.10
C GLU A 52 7.18 9.23 20.99
N ARG A 53 8.02 8.78 20.05
CA ARG A 53 7.59 7.87 18.98
C ARG A 53 7.31 6.47 19.55
N ILE A 54 6.05 6.06 19.51
CA ILE A 54 5.63 4.67 19.82
C ILE A 54 4.99 4.03 18.59
N SER A 55 4.77 2.71 18.64
CA SER A 55 4.11 1.96 17.56
C SER A 55 2.89 1.25 18.10
N VAL A 56 1.72 1.65 17.61
CA VAL A 56 0.42 1.01 17.91
C VAL A 56 -0.17 0.53 16.60
N SER A 57 -0.67 -0.72 16.56
CA SER A 57 -1.34 -1.23 15.36
C SER A 57 -2.63 -0.47 15.08
N PHE A 58 -3.07 -0.40 13.81
CA PHE A 58 -4.22 0.42 13.42
C PHE A 58 -5.50 0.12 14.21
N SER A 59 -5.78 -1.17 14.48
CA SER A 59 -6.96 -1.61 15.25
C SER A 59 -6.85 -1.39 16.76
N GLU A 60 -5.64 -1.19 17.30
CA GLU A 60 -5.43 -0.97 18.74
C GLU A 60 -5.44 0.51 19.14
N GLN A 61 -5.41 1.44 18.16
CA GLN A 61 -5.30 2.88 18.42
C GLN A 61 -6.43 3.41 19.31
N GLY A 62 -7.69 3.06 19.04
CA GLY A 62 -8.82 3.53 19.84
C GLY A 62 -8.73 3.12 21.32
N GLY A 63 -8.34 1.86 21.58
CA GLY A 63 -8.07 1.39 22.95
C GLY A 63 -6.87 2.09 23.59
N ALA A 64 -5.78 2.29 22.83
CA ALA A 64 -4.58 2.95 23.33
C ALA A 64 -4.80 4.43 23.69
N LEU A 65 -5.59 5.16 22.89
CA LEU A 65 -6.02 6.54 23.17
C LEU A 65 -6.79 6.59 24.50
N ASN A 66 -7.85 5.77 24.64
CA ASN A 66 -8.67 5.74 25.87
C ASN A 66 -7.90 5.36 27.14
N GLU A 67 -6.89 4.50 27.01
CA GLU A 67 -6.07 4.07 28.13
C GLU A 67 -4.95 5.07 28.48
N GLY A 68 -4.81 6.16 27.71
CA GLY A 68 -3.75 7.15 27.86
C GLY A 68 -2.36 6.58 27.58
N ARG A 69 -2.29 5.56 26.71
CA ARG A 69 -1.03 4.97 26.22
C ARG A 69 -0.57 5.59 24.91
N LEU A 70 -1.47 6.27 24.20
CA LEU A 70 -1.24 6.97 22.95
C LEU A 70 -1.90 8.35 23.11
N ASP A 71 -1.19 9.41 22.78
CA ASP A 71 -1.74 10.78 22.77
C ASP A 71 -2.22 11.13 21.36
N ILE A 72 -1.41 10.81 20.34
CA ILE A 72 -1.73 11.06 18.93
C ILE A 72 -1.57 9.79 18.10
N GLY A 73 -2.67 9.37 17.47
CA GLY A 73 -2.68 8.31 16.47
C GLY A 73 -2.91 8.86 15.06
N VAL A 74 -3.27 7.97 14.15
CA VAL A 74 -3.63 8.31 12.78
C VAL A 74 -4.93 7.65 12.33
N GLY A 75 -5.63 8.32 11.42
CA GLY A 75 -6.75 7.82 10.64
C GLY A 75 -6.48 7.99 9.14
N THR A 76 -7.31 7.37 8.32
CA THR A 76 -7.31 7.54 6.86
C THR A 76 -8.71 7.31 6.31
N MET A 77 -8.95 7.77 5.08
CA MET A 77 -10.11 7.42 4.28
C MET A 77 -9.64 6.83 2.95
N MET A 78 -10.40 5.90 2.38
CA MET A 78 -10.10 5.37 1.05
C MET A 78 -10.82 6.18 -0.01
N ASN A 79 -10.08 6.66 -1.02
CA ASN A 79 -10.57 7.56 -2.07
C ASN A 79 -11.40 8.71 -1.50
N PHE A 80 -10.94 9.27 -0.37
CA PHE A 80 -11.57 10.41 0.32
C PHE A 80 -13.03 10.19 0.76
N SER A 81 -13.58 8.98 0.63
CA SER A 81 -15.03 8.75 0.76
C SER A 81 -15.40 7.54 1.63
N ILE A 82 -14.51 6.55 1.74
CA ILE A 82 -14.80 5.30 2.45
C ILE A 82 -14.01 5.29 3.76
N THR A 83 -14.72 5.26 4.89
CA THR A 83 -14.08 5.15 6.21
C THR A 83 -13.69 3.69 6.49
N PRO A 84 -12.41 3.33 6.65
CA PRO A 84 -12.00 1.96 6.95
C PRO A 84 -12.59 1.45 8.26
N GLY A 85 -12.91 0.16 8.34
CA GLY A 85 -13.56 -0.41 9.53
C GLY A 85 -12.79 -0.23 10.84
N TRP A 86 -11.45 -0.20 10.81
CA TRP A 86 -10.63 0.08 11.99
C TRP A 86 -10.72 1.54 12.46
N VAL A 87 -10.91 2.49 11.53
CA VAL A 87 -11.18 3.90 11.86
C VAL A 87 -12.58 4.03 12.45
N GLN A 88 -13.58 3.36 11.87
CA GLN A 88 -14.93 3.32 12.43
C GLN A 88 -14.93 2.74 13.86
N GLU A 89 -14.14 1.70 14.11
CA GLU A 89 -13.98 1.12 15.45
C GLU A 89 -13.29 2.08 16.42
N ALA A 90 -12.26 2.82 15.96
CA ALA A 90 -11.63 3.86 16.77
C ALA A 90 -12.64 4.97 17.13
N VAL A 91 -13.35 5.54 16.15
CA VAL A 91 -14.38 6.57 16.35
C VAL A 91 -15.47 6.08 17.33
N ALA A 92 -15.89 4.82 17.23
CA ALA A 92 -16.94 4.26 18.09
C ALA A 92 -16.47 3.89 19.51
N SER A 93 -15.17 3.68 19.70
CA SER A 93 -14.62 3.20 20.98
C SER A 93 -14.06 4.31 21.85
N VAL A 94 -13.56 5.39 21.26
CA VAL A 94 -12.95 6.51 21.99
C VAL A 94 -14.02 7.41 22.62
N ASP A 95 -13.81 7.82 23.88
CA ASP A 95 -14.79 8.65 24.62
C ASP A 95 -14.99 10.04 24.00
N ASP A 96 -13.92 10.66 23.51
CA ASP A 96 -13.90 11.91 22.74
C ASP A 96 -12.91 11.72 21.59
N PHE A 97 -13.30 11.98 20.34
CA PHE A 97 -12.47 11.75 19.15
C PHE A 97 -12.29 13.07 18.40
N ARG A 98 -11.05 13.45 18.12
CA ARG A 98 -10.73 14.64 17.34
C ARG A 98 -9.77 14.32 16.20
N ILE A 99 -10.03 14.91 15.03
CA ILE A 99 -9.01 15.07 13.98
C ILE A 99 -8.29 16.39 14.23
N LEU A 100 -6.96 16.35 14.31
CA LEU A 100 -6.15 17.56 14.46
C LEU A 100 -6.09 18.33 13.15
N ASP A 101 -6.29 19.65 13.24
CA ASP A 101 -6.15 20.56 12.11
C ASP A 101 -4.67 20.87 11.82
N VAL A 102 -4.41 21.49 10.68
CA VAL A 102 -3.06 21.83 10.20
C VAL A 102 -2.98 23.34 9.99
N GLU A 103 -2.04 24.00 10.68
CA GLU A 103 -1.83 25.44 10.48
C GLU A 103 -1.40 25.77 9.04
N ASP A 104 -1.84 26.91 8.51
CA ASP A 104 -1.48 27.41 7.16
C ASP A 104 0.03 27.31 6.88
N ALA A 105 0.88 27.65 7.86
CA ALA A 105 2.33 27.61 7.69
C ALA A 105 2.87 26.18 7.50
N THR A 106 2.27 25.21 8.18
CA THR A 106 2.60 23.78 8.03
C THR A 106 2.09 23.27 6.69
N ALA A 107 0.86 23.62 6.31
CA ALA A 107 0.28 23.26 5.02
C ALA A 107 1.09 23.83 3.85
N ASP A 108 1.51 25.10 3.92
CA ASP A 108 2.40 25.72 2.95
C ASP A 108 3.74 24.98 2.87
N ALA A 109 4.34 24.62 4.02
CA ALA A 109 5.60 23.90 4.07
C ALA A 109 5.50 22.46 3.51
N TRP A 110 4.37 21.79 3.70
CA TRP A 110 4.11 20.49 3.09
C TRP A 110 3.99 20.59 1.56
N ASN A 111 3.26 21.60 1.06
CA ASN A 111 3.10 21.83 -0.39
C ASN A 111 4.41 22.26 -1.07
N ASP A 112 5.33 22.91 -0.34
CA ASP A 112 6.66 23.26 -0.82
C ASP A 112 7.65 22.06 -0.79
N ASP A 113 7.30 20.93 -0.18
CA ASP A 113 8.12 19.72 -0.15
C ASP A 113 7.72 18.75 -1.26
N ASP A 114 8.49 18.73 -2.36
CA ASP A 114 8.28 17.84 -3.51
C ASP A 114 8.30 16.32 -3.16
N THR A 115 8.65 15.93 -1.92
CA THR A 115 8.57 14.54 -1.45
C THR A 115 7.21 14.17 -0.88
N LEU A 116 6.41 15.16 -0.47
CA LEU A 116 5.05 14.96 0.03
C LEU A 116 4.04 15.19 -1.09
N PHE A 117 3.00 14.36 -1.09
CA PHE A 117 1.83 14.57 -1.92
C PHE A 117 0.68 14.93 -0.99
N ILE A 118 0.15 16.15 -1.13
CA ILE A 118 -0.88 16.69 -0.23
C ILE A 118 -2.17 16.85 -1.01
N GLU A 119 -3.25 16.31 -0.44
CA GLU A 119 -4.61 16.55 -0.93
C GLU A 119 -5.53 16.92 0.23
N ASP A 120 -6.52 17.75 -0.05
CA ASP A 120 -7.49 18.17 0.96
C ASP A 120 -8.55 17.08 1.17
N LEU A 121 -8.82 16.78 2.44
CA LEU A 121 -9.85 15.84 2.85
C LEU A 121 -11.03 16.59 3.49
N ASP A 122 -12.24 16.31 3.01
CA ASP A 122 -13.48 16.69 3.70
C ASP A 122 -13.76 15.69 4.84
N THR A 123 -13.37 16.08 6.05
CA THR A 123 -13.56 15.29 7.27
C THR A 123 -15.01 15.23 7.74
N ASP A 124 -15.92 16.05 7.21
CA ASP A 124 -17.35 15.94 7.50
C ASP A 124 -17.95 14.66 6.86
N GLU A 125 -17.29 14.08 5.84
CA GLU A 125 -17.67 12.82 5.20
C GLU A 125 -17.20 11.57 5.97
N LEU A 126 -16.42 11.74 7.04
CA LEU A 126 -16.01 10.63 7.91
C LEU A 126 -17.26 9.96 8.54
N GLU A 127 -17.31 8.63 8.50
CA GLU A 127 -18.39 7.89 9.16
C GLU A 127 -18.39 8.12 10.68
N GLY A 128 -19.44 8.77 11.17
CA GLY A 128 -19.60 9.14 12.57
C GLY A 128 -19.14 10.55 12.91
N ALA A 129 -18.76 11.38 11.92
CA ALA A 129 -18.43 12.80 12.12
C ALA A 129 -19.56 13.61 12.78
N ASP A 130 -20.82 13.18 12.62
CA ASP A 130 -22.00 13.85 13.18
C ASP A 130 -22.30 13.47 14.64
N ASN A 131 -21.50 12.58 15.24
CA ASN A 131 -21.67 12.19 16.64
C ASN A 131 -21.24 13.30 17.60
N ASP A 132 -21.95 13.45 18.72
CA ASP A 132 -21.70 14.52 19.72
C ASP A 132 -20.28 14.46 20.35
N HIS A 133 -19.60 13.33 20.29
CA HIS A 133 -18.26 13.11 20.85
C HIS A 133 -17.13 13.18 19.81
N VAL A 134 -17.46 13.51 18.55
CA VAL A 134 -16.52 13.60 17.45
C VAL A 134 -16.37 15.07 17.05
N ASP A 135 -15.12 15.52 16.92
CA ASP A 135 -14.77 16.89 16.52
C ASP A 135 -13.83 16.84 15.31
N VAL A 136 -14.26 17.45 14.21
CA VAL A 136 -13.52 17.45 12.94
C VAL A 136 -13.40 18.88 12.41
N PRO A 137 -12.28 19.23 11.74
CA PRO A 137 -12.03 20.59 11.27
C PRO A 137 -12.85 20.99 10.02
N GLY A 138 -13.55 20.04 9.38
CA GLY A 138 -14.21 20.24 8.09
C GLY A 138 -13.25 19.87 6.97
N GLU A 139 -12.54 20.83 6.39
CA GLU A 139 -11.52 20.54 5.36
C GLU A 139 -10.12 20.55 6.01
N VAL A 140 -9.31 19.52 5.77
CA VAL A 140 -7.93 19.44 6.28
C VAL A 140 -6.96 18.97 5.19
N PRO A 141 -5.79 19.61 5.01
CA PRO A 141 -4.77 19.09 4.12
C PRO A 141 -4.18 17.80 4.72
N CYS A 142 -4.04 16.76 3.90
CA CYS A 142 -3.56 15.45 4.31
C CYS A 142 -2.34 15.04 3.50
N PRO A 143 -1.30 14.45 4.11
CA PRO A 143 -0.36 13.59 3.40
C PRO A 143 -1.14 12.43 2.78
N THR A 144 -1.14 12.37 1.46
CA THR A 144 -1.86 11.38 0.66
C THR A 144 -0.89 10.41 0.02
N PHE A 145 -1.27 9.13 0.09
CA PHE A 145 -0.55 8.06 -0.56
C PHE A 145 -1.41 7.50 -1.69
N ALA A 146 -0.98 7.76 -2.92
CA ALA A 146 -1.60 7.21 -4.12
C ALA A 146 -0.99 5.84 -4.41
N TYR A 147 -1.84 4.82 -4.57
CA TYR A 147 -1.42 3.45 -4.84
C TYR A 147 -1.74 3.05 -6.27
N ASN A 148 -0.70 2.73 -7.03
CA ASN A 148 -0.80 2.21 -8.39
C ASN A 148 -0.19 0.81 -8.46
N PHE A 149 -0.77 -0.05 -9.28
CA PHE A 149 -0.12 -1.31 -9.65
C PHE A 149 0.99 -1.04 -10.64
N VAL A 150 2.15 -1.67 -10.39
CA VAL A 150 3.33 -1.60 -11.23
C VAL A 150 3.78 -3.02 -11.62
N SER A 151 4.49 -3.10 -12.74
CA SER A 151 5.11 -4.31 -13.27
C SER A 151 6.51 -3.99 -13.78
N ARG A 152 7.19 -5.00 -14.33
CA ARG A 152 8.31 -4.76 -15.23
C ARG A 152 7.79 -4.48 -16.64
N VAL A 153 8.56 -3.75 -17.44
CA VAL A 153 8.26 -3.50 -18.86
C VAL A 153 8.22 -4.79 -19.69
N GLU A 154 8.93 -5.84 -19.26
CA GLU A 154 8.98 -7.12 -19.96
C GLU A 154 7.71 -7.95 -19.80
N LEU A 155 6.78 -7.61 -18.88
CA LEU A 155 5.51 -8.34 -18.76
C LEU A 155 4.76 -8.29 -20.09
N ASP A 156 4.33 -9.44 -20.58
CA ASP A 156 3.81 -9.53 -21.95
C ASP A 156 2.65 -8.54 -22.24
N TYR A 157 2.69 -7.93 -23.43
CA TYR A 157 1.70 -6.95 -23.88
C TYR A 157 0.28 -7.51 -23.81
N ASP A 158 0.07 -8.71 -24.36
CA ASP A 158 -1.26 -9.32 -24.45
C ASP A 158 -1.76 -9.71 -23.04
N VAL A 159 -0.86 -10.09 -22.13
CA VAL A 159 -1.19 -10.35 -20.71
C VAL A 159 -1.73 -9.08 -20.03
N VAL A 160 -1.00 -7.96 -20.13
CA VAL A 160 -1.43 -6.70 -19.50
C VAL A 160 -2.69 -6.14 -20.16
N TYR A 161 -2.80 -6.21 -21.49
CA TYR A 161 -3.98 -5.74 -22.21
C TYR A 161 -5.22 -6.57 -21.82
N THR A 162 -5.11 -7.90 -21.80
CA THR A 162 -6.19 -8.80 -21.40
C THR A 162 -6.63 -8.54 -19.96
N PHE A 163 -5.67 -8.30 -19.06
CA PHE A 163 -5.97 -7.93 -17.67
C PHE A 163 -6.81 -6.66 -17.58
N LEU A 164 -6.37 -5.57 -18.23
CA LEU A 164 -7.05 -4.27 -18.19
C LEU A 164 -8.42 -4.31 -18.87
N GLU A 165 -8.50 -4.92 -20.06
CA GLU A 165 -9.75 -5.10 -20.80
C GLU A 165 -10.76 -5.89 -19.98
N THR A 166 -10.34 -7.00 -19.37
CA THR A 166 -11.22 -7.82 -18.53
C THR A 166 -11.68 -7.04 -17.31
N MET A 167 -10.77 -6.39 -16.58
CA MET A 167 -11.10 -5.60 -15.39
C MET A 167 -12.10 -4.49 -15.73
N TRP A 168 -11.92 -3.82 -16.87
CA TRP A 168 -12.86 -2.84 -17.37
C TRP A 168 -14.23 -3.45 -17.67
N ASP A 169 -14.28 -4.58 -18.38
CA ASP A 169 -15.53 -5.26 -18.74
C ASP A 169 -16.33 -5.73 -17.51
N VAL A 170 -15.66 -6.13 -16.43
CA VAL A 170 -16.27 -6.65 -15.20
C VAL A 170 -16.38 -5.61 -14.08
N ARG A 171 -16.10 -4.34 -14.33
CA ARG A 171 -16.03 -3.30 -13.27
C ARG A 171 -17.30 -3.13 -12.45
N GLU A 172 -18.48 -3.34 -13.05
CA GLU A 172 -19.76 -3.31 -12.32
C GLU A 172 -19.83 -4.49 -11.31
N ASP A 173 -19.42 -5.69 -11.71
CA ASP A 173 -19.38 -6.87 -10.84
C ASP A 173 -18.30 -6.70 -9.73
N LEU A 174 -17.17 -6.05 -10.05
CA LEU A 174 -16.15 -5.69 -9.07
C LEU A 174 -16.68 -4.71 -8.03
N ALA A 175 -17.41 -3.67 -8.46
CA ALA A 175 -18.00 -2.68 -7.56
C ALA A 175 -19.07 -3.31 -6.64
N ASP A 176 -19.85 -4.26 -7.16
CA ASP A 176 -20.85 -5.01 -6.39
C ASP A 176 -20.19 -5.94 -5.35
N GLU A 177 -19.08 -6.59 -5.69
CA GLU A 177 -18.34 -7.47 -4.77
C GLU A 177 -17.58 -6.67 -3.71
N PHE A 178 -16.93 -5.58 -4.12
CA PHE A 178 -16.14 -4.73 -3.23
C PHE A 178 -16.25 -3.26 -3.64
N GLY A 179 -16.99 -2.48 -2.85
CA GLY A 179 -17.40 -1.11 -3.20
C GLY A 179 -16.30 -0.11 -3.53
N ILE A 180 -15.03 -0.37 -3.20
CA ILE A 180 -13.91 0.47 -3.64
C ILE A 180 -13.75 0.50 -5.16
N PHE A 181 -14.16 -0.56 -5.86
CA PHE A 181 -14.06 -0.62 -7.31
C PHE A 181 -15.14 0.19 -8.04
N ALA A 182 -16.11 0.77 -7.32
CA ALA A 182 -17.06 1.71 -7.91
C ALA A 182 -16.37 2.94 -8.52
N PHE A 183 -15.18 3.30 -8.03
CA PHE A 183 -14.38 4.39 -8.59
C PHE A 183 -13.82 4.05 -9.98
N HIS A 184 -13.56 2.77 -10.26
CA HIS A 184 -13.11 2.31 -11.58
C HIS A 184 -14.20 2.35 -12.67
N GLU A 185 -15.44 2.75 -12.33
CA GLU A 185 -16.45 3.12 -13.35
C GLU A 185 -16.05 4.38 -14.13
N ASP A 186 -15.28 5.28 -13.50
CA ASP A 186 -14.77 6.49 -14.12
C ASP A 186 -13.44 6.22 -14.85
N PRO A 187 -13.36 6.39 -16.18
CA PRO A 187 -12.12 6.25 -16.92
C PRO A 187 -10.96 7.10 -16.38
N GLU A 188 -11.23 8.32 -15.89
CA GLU A 188 -10.17 9.22 -15.39
C GLU A 188 -9.50 8.65 -14.13
N PHE A 189 -10.24 7.89 -13.33
CA PHE A 189 -9.71 7.26 -12.12
C PHE A 189 -8.58 6.28 -12.41
N TRP A 190 -8.55 5.62 -13.59
CA TRP A 190 -7.54 4.61 -13.92
C TRP A 190 -6.11 5.17 -14.06
N VAL A 191 -6.00 6.47 -14.38
CA VAL A 191 -4.74 7.20 -14.58
C VAL A 191 -4.52 8.27 -13.51
N GLN A 192 -5.41 8.35 -12.52
CA GLN A 192 -5.32 9.29 -11.42
C GLN A 192 -4.02 9.09 -10.64
N ASN A 193 -3.41 10.21 -10.22
CA ASN A 193 -2.19 10.22 -9.40
C ASN A 193 -1.07 9.31 -9.94
N HIS A 194 -0.92 9.28 -11.28
CA HIS A 194 0.18 8.58 -11.94
C HIS A 194 1.54 9.07 -11.43
N TYR A 195 2.51 8.16 -11.37
CA TYR A 195 3.88 8.47 -10.96
C TYR A 195 4.63 9.15 -12.09
N GLU A 196 4.89 10.45 -11.94
CA GLU A 196 5.77 11.16 -12.86
C GLU A 196 7.13 10.47 -13.01
N GLY A 197 7.64 10.38 -14.23
CA GLY A 197 8.94 9.74 -14.51
C GLY A 197 8.99 8.23 -14.31
N ILE A 198 7.85 7.56 -14.11
CA ILE A 198 7.69 6.12 -14.31
C ILE A 198 6.70 5.93 -15.45
N PRO A 199 7.10 5.35 -16.59
CA PRO A 199 6.21 5.23 -17.74
C PRO A 199 5.08 4.23 -17.48
N PHE A 200 3.96 4.40 -18.16
CA PHE A 200 2.94 3.36 -18.29
C PHE A 200 3.44 2.22 -19.16
N HIS A 201 3.00 1.02 -18.83
CA HIS A 201 3.19 -0.16 -19.64
C HIS A 201 2.65 0.07 -21.06
N PRO A 202 3.29 -0.42 -22.14
CA PRO A 202 2.83 -0.18 -23.51
C PRO A 202 1.36 -0.53 -23.73
N ALA A 203 0.92 -1.68 -23.20
CA ALA A 203 -0.48 -2.11 -23.27
C ALA A 203 -1.43 -1.22 -22.46
N ALA A 204 -1.00 -0.72 -21.29
CA ALA A 204 -1.81 0.19 -20.49
C ALA A 204 -1.99 1.53 -21.19
N ALA A 205 -0.91 2.08 -21.75
CA ALA A 205 -0.96 3.31 -22.53
C ALA A 205 -1.91 3.21 -23.73
N ASP A 206 -1.79 2.12 -24.50
CA ASP A 206 -2.64 1.90 -25.67
C ASP A 206 -4.11 1.70 -25.26
N PHE A 207 -4.37 0.97 -24.16
CA PHE A 207 -5.72 0.84 -23.58
C PHE A 207 -6.32 2.20 -23.16
N TYR A 208 -5.55 3.02 -22.46
CA TYR A 208 -6.00 4.36 -22.03
C TYR A 208 -6.22 5.33 -23.17
N GLN A 209 -5.45 5.20 -24.25
CA GLN A 209 -5.60 6.02 -25.44
C GLN A 209 -6.78 5.58 -26.31
N ASP A 210 -6.88 4.28 -26.59
CA ASP A 210 -7.75 3.76 -27.65
C ASP A 210 -9.13 3.33 -27.12
N GLU A 211 -9.21 2.82 -25.88
CA GLU A 211 -10.47 2.31 -25.30
C GLU A 211 -11.10 3.30 -24.31
N LEU A 212 -10.30 3.95 -23.47
CA LEU A 212 -10.81 4.86 -22.43
C LEU A 212 -10.83 6.35 -22.82
N ASP A 213 -10.06 6.78 -23.83
CA ASP A 213 -9.92 8.19 -24.25
C ASP A 213 -9.47 9.13 -23.11
N VAL A 214 -8.58 8.64 -22.22
CA VAL A 214 -8.04 9.38 -21.06
C VAL A 214 -6.53 9.63 -21.11
N TRP A 215 -5.86 9.21 -22.18
CA TRP A 215 -4.43 9.43 -22.34
C TRP A 215 -4.08 10.92 -22.45
N SER A 216 -3.08 11.36 -21.67
CA SER A 216 -2.53 12.72 -21.67
C SER A 216 -1.16 12.77 -22.32
N ASP A 217 -0.83 13.88 -23.00
CA ASP A 217 0.52 14.15 -23.54
C ASP A 217 1.59 14.26 -22.44
N GLU A 218 1.18 14.41 -21.17
CA GLU A 218 2.06 14.44 -20.00
C GLU A 218 2.46 13.03 -19.53
N PHE A 219 1.71 12.01 -19.93
CA PHE A 219 2.01 10.62 -19.58
C PHE A 219 3.15 10.09 -20.46
N GLU A 220 4.00 9.27 -19.85
CA GLU A 220 5.09 8.59 -20.55
C GLU A 220 4.65 7.16 -20.86
N ARG A 221 4.75 6.75 -22.13
CA ARG A 221 4.57 5.34 -22.56
C ARG A 221 5.94 4.70 -22.66
N ALA A 222 6.12 3.52 -22.06
CA ALA A 222 7.36 2.77 -22.20
C ALA A 222 7.55 2.26 -23.64
N ASP A 223 8.81 2.03 -24.02
CA ASP A 223 9.09 1.27 -25.23
C ASP A 223 8.77 -0.22 -24.97
N GLU A 224 8.27 -0.92 -25.99
CA GLU A 224 8.09 -2.37 -25.86
C GLU A 224 9.46 -3.05 -25.71
N SER A 225 9.56 -3.95 -24.73
CA SER A 225 10.77 -4.73 -24.52
C SER A 225 10.99 -5.75 -25.64
N ASP A 226 12.25 -5.94 -26.03
CA ASP A 226 12.66 -7.05 -26.90
C ASP A 226 12.62 -8.41 -26.15
N ASP A 227 12.68 -8.39 -24.81
CA ASP A 227 12.56 -9.53 -23.92
C ASP A 227 11.15 -9.59 -23.33
N VAL A 228 10.47 -10.74 -23.47
CA VAL A 228 9.08 -10.93 -23.07
C VAL A 228 8.97 -11.95 -21.93
N LEU A 229 8.28 -11.56 -20.87
CA LEU A 229 7.84 -12.39 -19.75
C LEU A 229 6.39 -12.82 -19.97
N GLU A 230 6.24 -13.97 -20.60
CA GLU A 230 4.96 -14.65 -20.74
C GLU A 230 4.46 -15.15 -19.38
N ALA A 231 3.17 -14.96 -19.11
CA ALA A 231 2.56 -15.39 -17.86
C ALA A 231 1.14 -15.92 -18.10
N ASP A 232 0.89 -17.17 -17.70
CA ASP A 232 -0.46 -17.75 -17.60
C ASP A 232 -1.14 -17.39 -16.25
N THR A 233 -0.40 -16.76 -15.35
CA THR A 233 -0.85 -16.31 -14.03
C THR A 233 -0.23 -14.96 -13.70
N ILE A 234 -1.04 -13.95 -13.36
CA ILE A 234 -0.57 -12.71 -12.73
C ILE A 234 -0.68 -12.90 -11.21
N ARG A 235 0.47 -13.04 -10.56
CA ARG A 235 0.57 -12.98 -9.10
C ARG A 235 0.62 -11.50 -8.70
N MET A 236 -0.36 -11.08 -7.93
CA MET A 236 -0.55 -9.70 -7.50
C MET A 236 -0.33 -9.57 -6.00
N LYS A 237 0.65 -8.77 -5.57
CA LYS A 237 0.81 -8.42 -4.15
C LYS A 237 0.33 -7.01 -3.84
N THR A 238 -0.34 -6.88 -2.70
CA THR A 238 -0.73 -5.59 -2.12
C THR A 238 -0.08 -5.41 -0.75
N SER A 239 -0.76 -5.81 0.32
CA SER A 239 -0.39 -5.56 1.70
C SER A 239 -0.67 -6.77 2.60
N GLU A 240 -0.45 -6.59 3.91
CA GLU A 240 -0.67 -7.61 4.91
C GLU A 240 -2.12 -8.10 4.96
N GLN A 241 -2.31 -9.33 5.42
CA GLN A 241 -3.63 -9.91 5.63
C GLN A 241 -4.44 -9.08 6.65
N GLY A 242 -5.73 -8.84 6.33
CA GLY A 242 -6.63 -8.08 7.20
C GLY A 242 -6.67 -6.57 6.89
N THR A 243 -5.83 -6.10 5.97
CA THR A 243 -5.94 -4.74 5.40
C THR A 243 -7.01 -4.68 4.32
N THR A 244 -7.59 -3.49 4.12
CA THR A 244 -8.58 -3.30 3.04
C THR A 244 -7.97 -3.54 1.66
N GLY A 245 -6.70 -3.14 1.45
CA GLY A 245 -5.99 -3.39 0.20
C GLY A 245 -5.79 -4.87 -0.14
N HIS A 246 -5.60 -5.74 0.86
CA HIS A 246 -5.53 -7.17 0.61
C HIS A 246 -6.92 -7.76 0.29
N ALA A 247 -7.94 -7.39 1.07
CA ALA A 247 -9.30 -7.87 0.85
C ALA A 247 -9.87 -7.46 -0.52
N ALA A 248 -9.60 -6.22 -0.95
CA ALA A 248 -9.99 -5.75 -2.28
C ALA A 248 -9.25 -6.51 -3.39
N ASN A 249 -7.97 -6.88 -3.20
CA ASN A 249 -7.21 -7.66 -4.18
C ASN A 249 -7.73 -9.10 -4.29
N GLU A 250 -8.13 -9.72 -3.17
CA GLU A 250 -8.79 -11.04 -3.18
C GLU A 250 -10.12 -10.99 -3.95
N ALA A 251 -10.93 -9.95 -3.74
CA ALA A 251 -12.18 -9.74 -4.47
C ALA A 251 -11.94 -9.55 -5.97
N LEU A 252 -10.96 -8.72 -6.35
CA LEU A 252 -10.56 -8.51 -7.74
C LEU A 252 -10.15 -9.82 -8.40
N ALA A 253 -9.27 -10.58 -7.77
CA ALA A 253 -8.83 -11.87 -8.30
C ALA A 253 -10.00 -12.85 -8.45
N ALA A 254 -10.92 -12.91 -7.48
CA ALA A 254 -12.07 -13.79 -7.52
C ALA A 254 -12.99 -13.48 -8.71
N VAL A 255 -13.37 -12.20 -8.88
CA VAL A 255 -14.24 -11.77 -9.98
C VAL A 255 -13.55 -11.95 -11.33
N MET A 256 -12.29 -11.53 -11.49
CA MET A 256 -11.58 -11.66 -12.76
C MET A 256 -11.42 -13.13 -13.19
N ASN A 257 -11.11 -14.04 -12.27
CA ASN A 257 -10.94 -15.46 -12.59
C ASN A 257 -12.23 -16.15 -13.07
N ASP A 258 -13.42 -15.61 -12.77
CA ASP A 258 -14.68 -16.12 -13.31
C ASP A 258 -14.87 -15.75 -14.80
N HIS A 259 -14.04 -14.83 -15.32
CA HIS A 259 -14.14 -14.27 -16.67
C HIS A 259 -12.88 -14.50 -17.52
N LEU A 260 -11.80 -15.01 -16.94
CA LEU A 260 -10.57 -15.36 -17.66
C LEU A 260 -10.50 -16.86 -17.93
N ASP A 261 -10.20 -17.24 -19.18
CA ASP A 261 -10.06 -18.63 -19.60
C ASP A 261 -8.60 -19.12 -19.63
N GLU A 262 -7.69 -18.29 -20.15
CA GLU A 262 -6.27 -18.65 -20.40
C GLU A 262 -5.31 -17.98 -19.41
N LEU A 263 -5.76 -16.92 -18.74
CA LEU A 263 -5.03 -16.18 -17.72
C LEU A 263 -5.66 -16.43 -16.35
N SER A 264 -4.87 -16.40 -15.28
CA SER A 264 -5.36 -16.50 -13.90
C SER A 264 -4.78 -15.39 -13.05
N ILE A 265 -5.55 -14.91 -12.06
CA ILE A 265 -5.11 -13.87 -11.14
C ILE A 265 -4.95 -14.49 -9.75
N GLU A 266 -3.80 -14.27 -9.11
CA GLU A 266 -3.55 -14.72 -7.75
C GLU A 266 -3.26 -13.53 -6.83
N ALA A 267 -4.18 -13.23 -5.92
CA ALA A 267 -3.94 -12.26 -4.84
C ALA A 267 -3.03 -12.86 -3.77
N GLN A 268 -1.96 -12.14 -3.43
CA GLN A 268 -0.97 -12.53 -2.43
C GLN A 268 -0.77 -11.40 -1.41
N THR A 269 -0.37 -11.77 -0.19
CA THR A 269 0.01 -10.83 0.87
C THR A 269 1.46 -10.40 0.73
N SER A 270 1.80 -9.25 1.28
CA SER A 270 3.18 -8.80 1.50
C SER A 270 3.28 -7.90 2.72
N ASP A 271 4.50 -7.64 3.15
CA ASP A 271 4.86 -6.72 4.22
C ASP A 271 4.85 -5.24 3.73
N GLY A 272 4.59 -4.98 2.44
CA GLY A 272 4.45 -3.63 1.89
C GLY A 272 5.07 -3.42 0.51
N SER A 273 5.20 -2.15 0.13
CA SER A 273 5.67 -1.72 -1.20
C SER A 273 7.11 -2.15 -1.50
N GLU A 274 7.98 -2.11 -0.50
CA GLU A 274 9.39 -2.47 -0.59
C GLU A 274 9.56 -3.96 -0.94
N GLU A 275 8.77 -4.85 -0.31
CA GLU A 275 8.75 -6.27 -0.65
C GLU A 275 8.21 -6.48 -2.06
N ASN A 276 7.12 -5.81 -2.42
CA ASN A 276 6.51 -5.93 -3.74
C ASN A 276 7.50 -5.60 -4.85
N ILE A 277 8.26 -4.50 -4.73
CA ILE A 277 9.29 -4.14 -5.71
C ILE A 277 10.39 -5.20 -5.75
N GLY A 278 10.86 -5.69 -4.60
CA GLY A 278 11.89 -6.74 -4.54
C GLY A 278 11.45 -8.04 -5.21
N ASP A 279 10.17 -8.40 -5.08
CA ASP A 279 9.58 -9.57 -5.72
C ASP A 279 9.31 -9.39 -7.21
N ILE A 280 8.94 -8.19 -7.65
CA ILE A 280 8.88 -7.83 -9.09
C ILE A 280 10.28 -7.98 -9.69
N ALA A 281 11.29 -7.37 -9.07
CA ALA A 281 12.68 -7.43 -9.54
C ALA A 281 13.22 -8.87 -9.60
N SER A 282 12.73 -9.74 -8.72
CA SER A 282 13.11 -11.16 -8.64
C SER A 282 12.22 -12.09 -9.48
N GLU A 283 11.24 -11.55 -10.22
CA GLU A 283 10.25 -12.31 -11.02
C GLU A 283 9.41 -13.30 -10.17
N ASN A 284 9.27 -13.03 -8.87
CA ASN A 284 8.43 -13.82 -7.97
C ASN A 284 6.94 -13.47 -8.15
N ILE A 285 6.65 -12.25 -8.60
CA ILE A 285 5.33 -11.74 -8.92
C ILE A 285 5.36 -10.95 -10.23
N GLU A 286 4.21 -10.85 -10.90
CA GLU A 286 4.05 -10.10 -12.14
C GLU A 286 3.67 -8.65 -11.88
N MET A 287 2.82 -8.42 -10.87
CA MET A 287 2.35 -7.09 -10.51
C MET A 287 2.36 -6.90 -9.00
N GLY A 288 2.67 -5.70 -8.55
CA GLY A 288 2.58 -5.31 -7.15
C GLY A 288 2.10 -3.89 -7.05
N PHE A 289 1.30 -3.58 -6.04
CA PHE A 289 1.02 -2.18 -5.78
C PHE A 289 2.27 -1.50 -5.20
N LEU A 290 2.30 -0.19 -5.32
CA LEU A 290 3.34 0.69 -4.83
C LEU A 290 2.66 1.99 -4.43
N GLN A 291 3.25 2.78 -3.54
CA GLN A 291 2.79 4.13 -3.24
C GLN A 291 3.77 5.21 -3.76
N ASN A 292 3.29 6.43 -4.00
CA ASN A 292 4.02 7.54 -4.64
C ASN A 292 5.39 7.92 -3.99
N TRP A 293 5.52 7.86 -2.67
CA TRP A 293 6.80 8.05 -1.98
C TRP A 293 7.83 6.96 -2.31
N THR A 294 7.45 5.68 -2.23
CA THR A 294 8.35 4.57 -2.60
C THR A 294 8.62 4.58 -4.11
N ALA A 295 7.66 5.00 -4.95
CA ALA A 295 7.86 5.22 -6.37
C ALA A 295 8.92 6.30 -6.65
N ARG A 296 8.87 7.42 -5.91
CA ARG A 296 9.90 8.46 -5.94
C ARG A 296 11.26 7.89 -5.55
N GLU A 297 11.35 7.15 -4.45
CA GLU A 297 12.61 6.53 -3.99
C GLU A 297 13.21 5.56 -5.01
N PHE A 298 12.38 4.74 -5.67
CA PHE A 298 12.79 3.88 -6.77
C PHE A 298 13.38 4.70 -7.93
N ARG A 299 12.63 5.71 -8.41
CA ARG A 299 13.05 6.61 -9.50
C ARG A 299 14.34 7.37 -9.19
N GLU A 300 14.53 7.78 -7.95
CA GLU A 300 15.72 8.51 -7.49
C GLU A 300 16.92 7.60 -7.16
N GLY A 301 16.74 6.29 -7.21
CA GLY A 301 17.78 5.32 -6.85
C GLY A 301 18.19 5.45 -5.39
N VAL A 302 17.19 5.56 -4.49
CA VAL A 302 17.39 5.54 -3.04
C VAL A 302 17.45 4.08 -2.57
N ALA A 303 18.39 3.75 -1.70
CA ALA A 303 18.48 2.40 -1.12
C ALA A 303 17.16 2.01 -0.41
N PRO A 304 16.66 0.77 -0.59
CA PRO A 304 17.35 -0.39 -1.19
C PRO A 304 17.17 -0.54 -2.71
N PHE A 305 16.58 0.44 -3.40
CA PHE A 305 16.25 0.36 -4.82
C PHE A 305 17.41 0.73 -5.75
N ASP A 306 18.49 1.29 -5.20
CA ASP A 306 19.68 1.75 -5.93
C ASP A 306 20.44 0.66 -6.69
N ASP A 307 20.27 -0.60 -6.27
CA ASP A 307 20.88 -1.79 -6.87
C ASP A 307 19.93 -2.61 -7.76
N LEU A 308 18.68 -2.16 -7.97
CA LEU A 308 17.70 -2.88 -8.80
C LEU A 308 17.90 -2.55 -10.28
N ASP A 309 17.97 -3.59 -11.12
CA ASP A 309 18.24 -3.49 -12.56
C ASP A 309 17.03 -4.01 -13.35
N PHE A 310 15.96 -3.21 -13.38
CA PHE A 310 14.80 -3.42 -14.24
C PHE A 310 14.08 -2.10 -14.52
N GLU A 311 13.36 -2.03 -15.64
CA GLU A 311 12.49 -0.90 -15.95
C GLU A 311 11.10 -1.16 -15.37
N MET A 312 10.70 -0.32 -14.42
CA MET A 312 9.36 -0.35 -13.83
C MET A 312 8.37 0.38 -14.73
N THR A 313 7.19 -0.19 -14.87
CA THR A 313 6.06 0.43 -15.57
C THR A 313 4.82 0.46 -14.71
N GLN A 314 4.01 1.51 -14.84
CA GLN A 314 2.69 1.62 -14.22
C GLN A 314 1.65 0.89 -15.04
N VAL A 315 0.68 0.26 -14.37
CA VAL A 315 -0.39 -0.51 -15.02
C VAL A 315 -1.74 0.16 -14.84
N PHE A 316 -2.19 0.40 -13.59
CA PHE A 316 -3.42 1.12 -13.30
C PHE A 316 -3.43 1.69 -11.88
N HIS A 317 -4.19 2.76 -11.67
CA HIS A 317 -4.44 3.33 -10.35
C HIS A 317 -5.41 2.47 -9.53
N TYR A 318 -5.07 2.22 -8.27
CA TYR A 318 -5.83 1.33 -7.38
C TYR A 318 -6.71 2.11 -6.41
N TYR A 319 -6.11 2.98 -5.60
CA TYR A 319 -6.80 3.91 -4.70
C TYR A 319 -5.85 4.96 -4.11
N ASP A 320 -6.42 6.00 -3.52
CA ASP A 320 -5.73 6.99 -2.70
C ASP A 320 -6.07 6.83 -1.21
N LEU A 321 -5.08 7.11 -0.35
CA LEU A 321 -5.24 7.19 1.10
C LEU A 321 -4.76 8.54 1.62
N PRO A 322 -5.64 9.54 1.82
CA PRO A 322 -5.36 10.70 2.67
C PRO A 322 -5.24 10.28 4.14
N TRP A 323 -4.17 10.69 4.81
CA TRP A 323 -3.95 10.42 6.23
C TRP A 323 -4.07 11.69 7.07
N TYR A 324 -4.67 11.52 8.25
CA TYR A 324 -4.85 12.59 9.23
C TYR A 324 -4.50 12.08 10.63
N PHE A 325 -4.21 13.00 11.54
CA PHE A 325 -3.84 12.67 12.92
C PHE A 325 -5.04 12.79 13.84
N ILE A 326 -5.14 11.85 14.78
CA ILE A 326 -6.28 11.74 15.69
C ILE A 326 -5.84 11.80 17.14
N THR A 327 -6.70 12.32 18.00
CA THR A 327 -6.47 12.34 19.45
C THR A 327 -7.77 12.18 20.23
N ASN A 328 -7.67 11.84 21.51
CA ASN A 328 -8.76 11.97 22.47
C ASN A 328 -8.59 13.14 23.44
N ASN A 329 -7.51 13.92 23.29
CA ASN A 329 -7.27 15.10 24.09
C ASN A 329 -7.85 16.34 23.40
N MET A 330 -9.02 16.78 23.87
CA MET A 330 -9.74 17.93 23.30
C MET A 330 -9.08 19.29 23.58
N ASP A 331 -7.98 19.32 24.34
CA ASP A 331 -7.15 20.53 24.49
C ASP A 331 -6.17 20.72 23.30
N LEU A 332 -5.97 19.69 22.45
CA LEU A 332 -5.13 19.76 21.24
C LEU A 332 -6.01 20.06 20.03
N GLU A 333 -5.80 21.17 19.33
CA GLU A 333 -6.58 21.58 18.16
C GLU A 333 -5.83 21.30 16.86
N THR A 334 -4.50 21.43 16.89
CA THR A 334 -3.64 21.40 15.70
C THR A 334 -2.42 20.50 15.89
N LEU A 335 -1.75 20.11 14.81
CA LEU A 335 -0.48 19.37 14.89
C LEU A 335 0.63 20.12 15.64
N SER A 336 0.62 21.45 15.64
CA SER A 336 1.57 22.28 16.39
C SER A 336 1.41 22.21 17.91
N ASP A 337 0.28 21.66 18.40
CA ASP A 337 0.06 21.47 19.84
C ASP A 337 0.79 20.24 20.41
N ILE A 338 1.43 19.42 19.57
CA ILE A 338 2.15 18.22 20.00
C ILE A 338 3.41 18.63 20.78
N GLU A 339 3.54 18.10 22.00
CA GLU A 339 4.67 18.36 22.89
C GLU A 339 5.67 17.19 22.94
N PRO A 340 6.95 17.42 23.31
CA PRO A 340 8.00 16.40 23.31
C PRO A 340 7.77 15.16 24.19
N ASP A 341 6.91 15.25 25.20
CA ASP A 341 6.57 14.15 26.10
C ASP A 341 5.28 13.40 25.70
N MET A 342 4.63 13.80 24.60
CA MET A 342 3.46 13.10 24.08
C MET A 342 3.85 11.85 23.29
N ALA A 343 3.13 10.75 23.53
CA ALA A 343 3.24 9.51 22.80
C ALA A 343 2.51 9.58 21.46
N VAL A 344 3.27 9.57 20.37
CA VAL A 344 2.73 9.67 19.00
C VAL A 344 3.04 8.38 18.24
N SER A 345 2.02 7.84 17.57
CA SER A 345 2.14 6.74 16.62
C SER A 345 1.73 7.24 15.23
N PRO A 346 2.68 7.80 14.44
CA PRO A 346 2.41 8.25 13.07
C PRO A 346 1.93 7.10 12.19
N THR A 347 2.43 5.88 12.42
CA THR A 347 1.98 4.65 11.77
C THR A 347 2.63 3.45 12.48
N PRO A 348 2.11 2.22 12.35
CA PRO A 348 2.77 1.02 12.84
C PRO A 348 4.19 0.89 12.28
N SER A 349 5.13 0.43 13.12
CA SER A 349 6.50 0.16 12.68
C SER A 349 6.53 -0.77 11.47
N GLY A 350 7.30 -0.41 10.45
CA GLY A 350 7.41 -1.16 9.20
C GLY A 350 6.41 -0.75 8.11
N SER A 351 5.42 0.09 8.43
CA SER A 351 4.50 0.62 7.40
C SER A 351 5.23 1.50 6.38
N GLY A 352 4.96 1.28 5.09
CA GLY A 352 5.47 2.11 3.99
C GLY A 352 4.99 3.58 4.03
N THR A 353 3.98 3.91 4.85
CA THR A 353 3.53 5.30 5.05
C THR A 353 4.37 6.07 6.08
N ALA A 354 5.24 5.38 6.84
CA ALA A 354 5.99 6.00 7.94
C ALA A 354 6.86 7.18 7.49
N PRO A 355 7.66 7.09 6.41
CA PRO A 355 8.54 8.17 6.02
C PRO A 355 7.78 9.46 5.69
N GLY A 356 6.68 9.37 4.94
CA GLY A 356 5.88 10.53 4.57
C GLY A 356 5.15 11.16 5.78
N LEU A 357 4.58 10.34 6.67
CA LEU A 357 3.88 10.86 7.85
C LEU A 357 4.84 11.44 8.90
N GLU A 358 6.01 10.84 9.08
CA GLU A 358 7.05 11.38 9.95
C GLU A 358 7.62 12.68 9.37
N ARG A 359 7.81 12.75 8.04
CA ARG A 359 8.21 13.98 7.34
C ARG A 359 7.16 15.10 7.49
N ALA A 360 5.88 14.77 7.42
CA ALA A 360 4.79 15.72 7.65
C ALA A 360 4.82 16.27 9.08
N LEU A 361 4.99 15.40 10.09
CA LEU A 361 5.15 15.81 11.49
C LEU A 361 6.41 16.65 11.72
N GLU A 362 7.51 16.40 11.01
CA GLU A 362 8.70 17.24 11.12
C GLU A 362 8.41 18.71 10.80
N TYR A 363 7.63 19.00 9.76
CA TYR A 363 7.24 20.37 9.45
C TYR A 363 6.32 20.98 10.49
N ALA A 364 5.34 20.19 10.97
CA ALA A 364 4.37 20.68 11.94
C ALA A 364 5.00 21.09 13.28
N LEU A 365 6.17 20.54 13.60
CA LEU A 365 6.86 20.74 14.88
C LEU A 365 8.12 21.60 14.73
N ASP A 366 8.43 22.13 13.53
CA ASP A 366 9.63 22.92 13.26
C ASP A 366 9.28 24.41 13.43
N ASP A 367 9.44 24.91 14.66
CA ASP A 367 9.39 26.34 15.01
C ASP A 367 10.67 27.12 14.63
#